data_AF-A0A964IBX4-F1
#
_entry.id   AF-A0A964IBX4-F1
#
_cell.length_a   1.000
_cell.length_b   1.000
_cell.length_c   1.000
_cell.angle_alpha   90.00
_cell.angle_beta   90.00
_cell.angle_gamma   90.00
#
_symmetry.space_group_name_H-M   'P 1'
#
loop_
_entity.id
_entity.type
_entity.pdbx_description
1 polymer ?
#
loop_
_entity_poly.entity_id
_entity_poly.type
_entity_poly.pdbx_seq_one_letter_code
_entity_poly.pdbx_strand_id
1 'polypeptide(L)'
;MTEIRTPGQINVTFDFRSDTPSYPKKDPDSCSPALRRHHRHLWSKRLPNGALFSLDDTTQHYLYHKSELGEFFLGSDAVIPTFRKESRLSQVLGAIPAAEQESFLRVGYTIGGMMVFTAERVGRKMTINGARGFHPRIKDRFGLTVECIRRHYRREPSPLGAVLQRYDAFFGLFSDFRGYVEFFLLQDLVAEDCSFVKFFSAFKDFSTSPVPQDLEGYLAYRQSATEFIESGNRRMFLWSAEQQAG
;
A
#
# COMPACT_ATOMS: atom_id res chain seq x y z
N MET A 1 -22.30 4.98 -21.96
CA MET A 1 -21.61 6.28 -22.04
C MET A 1 -20.13 6.00 -21.93
N THR A 2 -19.40 6.19 -23.02
CA THR A 2 -17.96 5.97 -23.09
C THR A 2 -17.29 7.18 -22.47
N GLU A 3 -16.78 7.05 -21.24
CA GLU A 3 -15.99 8.12 -20.62
C GLU A 3 -14.75 8.38 -21.49
N ILE A 4 -14.69 9.58 -22.05
CA ILE A 4 -13.51 10.11 -22.73
C ILE A 4 -12.43 10.21 -21.65
N ARG A 5 -11.48 9.27 -21.65
CA ARG A 5 -10.31 9.34 -20.77
C ARG A 5 -9.45 10.53 -21.21
N THR A 6 -9.42 11.57 -20.38
CA THR A 6 -8.47 12.67 -20.54
C THR A 6 -7.04 12.13 -20.39
N PRO A 7 -6.11 12.43 -21.31
CA PRO A 7 -4.73 11.95 -21.21
C PRO A 7 -4.11 12.32 -19.85
N GLY A 8 -3.57 11.34 -19.13
CA GLY A 8 -2.84 11.53 -17.87
C GLY A 8 -3.65 11.33 -16.58
N GLN A 9 -4.97 11.10 -16.65
CA GLN A 9 -5.76 10.78 -15.46
C GLN A 9 -5.72 9.26 -15.20
N ILE A 10 -5.43 8.86 -13.96
CA ILE A 10 -5.38 7.44 -13.60
C ILE A 10 -6.80 6.83 -13.53
N ASN A 11 -6.93 5.55 -13.90
CA ASN A 11 -8.19 4.84 -13.74
C ASN A 11 -8.22 4.10 -12.41
N VAL A 12 -8.79 4.74 -11.39
CA VAL A 12 -8.83 4.19 -10.02
C VAL A 12 -9.82 3.04 -9.83
N THR A 13 -10.64 2.74 -10.85
CA THR A 13 -11.52 1.56 -10.85
C THR A 13 -10.93 0.37 -11.62
N PHE A 14 -9.71 0.52 -12.17
CA PHE A 14 -9.05 -0.54 -12.92
C PHE A 14 -8.64 -1.69 -11.99
N ASP A 15 -9.01 -2.90 -12.37
CA ASP A 15 -8.59 -4.13 -11.70
C ASP A 15 -7.29 -4.64 -12.34
N PHE A 16 -6.17 -4.51 -11.63
CA PHE A 16 -4.84 -4.87 -12.15
C PHE A 16 -4.67 -6.37 -12.44
N ARG A 17 -5.58 -7.22 -11.97
CA ARG A 17 -5.59 -8.64 -12.36
C ARG A 17 -5.94 -8.82 -13.83
N SER A 18 -6.74 -7.91 -14.39
CA SER A 18 -7.27 -8.02 -15.76
C SER A 18 -6.22 -7.87 -16.86
N ASP A 19 -5.12 -7.15 -16.59
CA ASP A 19 -3.99 -7.00 -17.53
C ASP A 19 -2.74 -7.78 -17.10
N THR A 20 -2.85 -8.60 -16.05
CA THR A 20 -1.76 -9.46 -15.59
C THR A 20 -1.71 -10.75 -16.42
N PRO A 21 -0.64 -10.97 -17.22
CA PRO A 21 -0.55 -12.16 -18.07
C PRO A 21 -0.56 -13.44 -17.23
N SER A 22 -1.46 -14.38 -17.54
CA SER A 22 -1.57 -15.67 -16.84
C SER A 22 -1.97 -15.58 -15.36
N TYR A 23 -2.68 -14.52 -14.94
CA TYR A 23 -3.35 -14.49 -13.64
C TYR A 23 -4.25 -15.73 -13.44
N PRO A 24 -4.31 -16.36 -12.24
CA PRO A 24 -3.64 -16.00 -10.99
C PRO A 24 -2.24 -16.61 -10.80
N LYS A 25 -1.64 -17.25 -11.82
CA LYS A 25 -0.31 -17.86 -11.69
C LYS A 25 0.81 -16.82 -11.59
N LYS A 26 0.63 -15.66 -12.23
CA LYS A 26 1.52 -14.50 -12.10
C LYS A 26 0.89 -13.45 -11.19
N ASP A 27 1.77 -12.73 -10.50
CA ASP A 27 1.43 -11.70 -9.54
C ASP A 27 1.23 -10.34 -10.23
N PRO A 28 0.07 -9.68 -10.06
CA PRO A 28 -0.13 -8.32 -10.56
C PRO A 28 0.95 -7.33 -10.13
N ASP A 29 1.48 -7.47 -8.91
CA ASP A 29 2.46 -6.56 -8.34
C ASP A 29 3.78 -6.51 -9.13
N SER A 30 4.09 -7.61 -9.84
CA SER A 30 5.26 -7.74 -10.71
C SER A 30 4.94 -7.61 -12.19
N CYS A 31 3.70 -7.90 -12.60
CA CYS A 31 3.39 -8.19 -14.01
C CYS A 31 2.33 -7.28 -14.64
N SER A 32 1.55 -6.49 -13.87
CA SER A 32 0.54 -5.58 -14.42
C SER A 32 1.20 -4.32 -15.01
N PRO A 33 1.11 -4.08 -16.33
CA PRO A 33 1.61 -2.85 -16.93
C PRO A 33 0.83 -1.63 -16.48
N ALA A 34 -0.49 -1.74 -16.25
CA ALA A 34 -1.30 -0.64 -15.74
C ALA A 34 -0.88 -0.24 -14.32
N LEU A 35 -0.69 -1.20 -13.41
CA LEU A 35 -0.26 -0.91 -12.04
C LEU A 35 1.05 -0.13 -12.02
N ARG A 36 2.03 -0.59 -12.81
CA ARG A 36 3.34 0.05 -12.91
C ARG A 36 3.24 1.49 -13.42
N ARG A 37 2.41 1.74 -14.45
CA ARG A 37 2.16 3.11 -14.95
C ARG A 37 1.47 3.99 -13.92
N HIS A 38 0.51 3.45 -13.16
CA HIS A 38 -0.19 4.20 -12.10
C HIS A 38 0.79 4.62 -11.00
N HIS A 39 1.60 3.69 -10.49
CA HIS A 39 2.63 4.01 -9.50
C HIS A 39 3.67 4.98 -10.03
N ARG A 40 4.14 4.82 -11.28
CA ARG A 40 5.09 5.76 -11.89
C ARG A 40 4.51 7.17 -11.92
N HIS A 41 3.26 7.33 -12.35
CA HIS A 41 2.61 8.64 -12.42
C HIS A 41 2.38 9.25 -11.02
N LEU A 42 1.83 8.47 -10.08
CA LEU A 42 1.51 8.95 -8.74
C LEU A 42 2.73 9.34 -7.91
N TRP A 43 3.81 8.57 -8.04
CA TRP A 43 4.98 8.68 -7.18
C TRP A 43 6.17 9.37 -7.86
N SER A 44 6.05 9.76 -9.13
CA SER A 44 7.01 10.67 -9.77
C SER A 44 6.67 12.14 -9.50
N LYS A 45 6.97 12.63 -8.30
CA LYS A 45 6.60 14.00 -7.88
C LYS A 45 7.61 14.61 -6.91
N ARG A 46 7.39 15.87 -6.54
CA ARG A 46 8.27 16.59 -5.61
C ARG A 46 8.18 15.99 -4.21
N LEU A 47 9.34 15.80 -3.60
CA LEU A 47 9.50 15.48 -2.18
C LEU A 47 9.23 16.73 -1.33
N PRO A 48 9.08 16.58 0.01
CA PRO A 48 8.90 17.71 0.92
C PRO A 48 10.01 18.78 0.84
N ASN A 49 11.22 18.39 0.46
CA ASN A 49 12.34 19.31 0.24
C ASN A 49 12.31 20.02 -1.14
N GLY A 50 11.27 19.79 -1.94
CA GLY A 50 11.09 20.37 -3.28
C GLY A 50 11.81 19.64 -4.41
N ALA A 51 12.72 18.71 -4.13
CA ALA A 51 13.43 17.94 -5.15
C ALA A 51 12.47 16.98 -5.89
N LEU A 52 12.66 16.81 -7.20
CA LEU A 52 11.84 15.90 -7.99
C LEU A 52 12.30 14.45 -7.78
N PHE A 53 11.43 13.60 -7.27
CA PHE A 53 11.63 12.16 -7.24
C PHE A 53 11.03 11.57 -8.51
N SER A 54 11.84 11.31 -9.54
CA SER A 54 11.38 10.73 -10.81
C SER A 54 11.55 9.22 -10.82
N LEU A 55 10.54 8.48 -11.29
CA LEU A 55 10.59 7.04 -11.46
C LEU A 55 10.54 6.68 -12.93
N ASP A 56 11.37 5.72 -13.34
CA ASP A 56 11.24 5.03 -14.62
C ASP A 56 10.76 3.59 -14.44
N ASP A 57 10.18 3.07 -15.52
CA ASP A 57 9.67 1.73 -15.65
C ASP A 57 10.49 0.92 -16.68
N THR A 58 11.80 1.13 -16.74
CA THR A 58 12.70 0.34 -17.60
C THR A 58 13.20 -0.94 -16.93
N THR A 59 13.40 -0.91 -15.60
CA THR A 59 13.91 -2.07 -14.84
C THR A 59 12.83 -3.12 -14.61
N GLN A 60 12.95 -4.29 -15.21
CA GLN A 60 11.93 -5.35 -15.12
C GLN A 60 11.43 -5.58 -13.67
N HIS A 61 10.10 -5.58 -13.49
CA HIS A 61 9.37 -5.74 -12.22
C HIS A 61 9.47 -4.61 -11.18
N TYR A 62 10.34 -3.61 -11.37
CA TYR A 62 10.52 -2.52 -10.41
C TYR A 62 10.26 -1.15 -11.03
N LEU A 63 9.99 -0.16 -10.19
CA LEU A 63 10.20 1.23 -10.55
C LEU A 63 11.59 1.64 -10.06
N TYR A 64 12.35 2.31 -10.91
CA TYR A 64 13.73 2.67 -10.61
C TYR A 64 13.86 4.18 -10.44
N HIS A 65 14.69 4.58 -9.47
CA HIS A 65 15.10 5.94 -9.24
C HIS A 65 16.61 6.00 -9.07
N LYS A 66 17.25 6.99 -9.70
CA LYS A 66 18.63 7.37 -9.43
C LYS A 66 18.84 8.87 -9.60
N SER A 67 19.30 9.52 -8.54
CA SER A 67 19.70 10.93 -8.55
C SER A 67 20.63 11.23 -7.36
N GLU A 68 20.90 12.50 -7.09
CA GLU A 68 21.59 12.94 -5.86
C GLU A 68 20.82 12.57 -4.58
N LEU A 69 19.51 12.27 -4.69
CA LEU A 69 18.68 11.77 -3.58
C LEU A 69 18.98 10.31 -3.21
N GLY A 70 19.73 9.59 -4.04
CA GLY A 70 20.06 8.18 -3.87
C GLY A 70 19.62 7.31 -5.05
N GLU A 71 19.77 6.00 -4.87
CA GLU A 71 19.38 4.97 -5.82
C GLU A 71 18.38 4.03 -5.14
N PHE A 72 17.21 3.84 -5.76
CA PHE A 72 16.13 3.04 -5.17
C PHE A 72 15.44 2.19 -6.24
N PHE A 73 15.11 0.97 -5.86
CA PHE A 73 14.22 0.09 -6.61
C PHE A 73 12.95 -0.11 -5.80
N LEU A 74 11.81 0.26 -6.36
CA LEU A 74 10.53 0.20 -5.70
C LEU A 74 9.70 -0.97 -6.27
N GLY A 75 9.23 -1.84 -5.38
CA GLY A 75 8.34 -2.93 -5.70
C GLY A 75 6.94 -2.63 -5.19
N SER A 76 5.93 -2.88 -6.03
CA SER A 76 4.53 -2.87 -5.60
C SER A 76 4.21 -4.09 -4.74
N ASP A 77 3.21 -3.97 -3.88
CA ASP A 77 2.60 -5.08 -3.16
C ASP A 77 1.20 -4.68 -2.66
N ALA A 78 0.26 -5.63 -2.67
CA ALA A 78 -1.09 -5.40 -2.16
C ALA A 78 -1.08 -5.17 -0.64
N VAL A 79 -1.80 -4.16 -0.13
CA VAL A 79 -1.73 -3.79 1.29
C VAL A 79 -2.87 -4.30 2.15
N ILE A 80 -3.91 -4.87 1.54
CA ILE A 80 -5.07 -5.38 2.26
C ILE A 80 -5.10 -6.91 2.15
N PRO A 81 -4.76 -7.64 3.22
CA PRO A 81 -4.87 -9.09 3.22
C PRO A 81 -6.33 -9.52 3.21
N THR A 82 -6.67 -10.44 2.30
CA THR A 82 -8.00 -11.09 2.30
C THR A 82 -8.10 -12.23 3.31
N PHE A 83 -6.97 -12.60 3.94
CA PHE A 83 -6.83 -13.69 4.89
C PHE A 83 -7.21 -15.09 4.39
N ARG A 84 -7.35 -15.30 3.08
CA ARG A 84 -7.68 -16.62 2.49
C ARG A 84 -6.72 -17.75 2.84
N LYS A 85 -5.46 -17.41 3.14
CA LYS A 85 -4.41 -18.38 3.53
C LYS A 85 -4.38 -18.66 5.04
N GLU A 86 -5.22 -18.00 5.83
CA GLU A 86 -5.23 -18.12 7.28
C GLU A 86 -6.23 -19.21 7.70
N SER A 87 -5.70 -20.39 8.05
CA SER A 87 -6.48 -21.61 8.27
C SER A 87 -7.61 -21.48 9.30
N ARG A 88 -7.40 -20.71 10.38
CA ARG A 88 -8.42 -20.43 11.40
C ARG A 88 -9.61 -19.63 10.89
N LEU A 89 -9.49 -18.93 9.76
CA LEU A 89 -10.59 -18.19 9.14
C LEU A 89 -11.30 -19.00 8.05
N SER A 90 -10.91 -20.26 7.80
CA SER A 90 -11.53 -21.09 6.75
C SER A 90 -13.05 -21.21 6.88
N GLN A 91 -13.56 -21.45 8.09
CA GLN A 91 -15.00 -21.53 8.35
C GLN A 91 -15.70 -20.17 8.18
N VAL A 92 -15.08 -19.10 8.67
CA VAL A 92 -15.59 -17.72 8.52
C VAL A 92 -15.71 -17.34 7.04
N LEU A 93 -14.66 -17.58 6.26
CA LEU A 93 -14.63 -17.28 4.83
C LEU A 93 -15.60 -18.16 4.05
N GLY A 94 -15.77 -19.42 4.44
CA GLY A 94 -16.74 -20.34 3.84
C GLY A 94 -18.20 -19.92 4.00
N ALA A 95 -18.52 -19.11 5.02
CA ALA A 95 -19.86 -18.56 5.23
C ALA A 95 -20.18 -17.35 4.32
N ILE A 96 -19.18 -16.78 3.64
CA ILE A 96 -19.34 -15.59 2.81
C ILE A 96 -19.56 -16.01 1.34
N PRO A 97 -20.61 -15.50 0.66
CA PRO A 97 -20.85 -15.80 -0.75
C PRO A 97 -19.62 -15.52 -1.63
N ALA A 98 -19.34 -16.41 -2.57
CA ALA A 98 -18.17 -16.28 -3.47
C ALA A 98 -18.15 -14.95 -4.23
N ALA A 99 -19.32 -14.44 -4.64
CA ALA A 99 -19.44 -13.15 -5.32
C ALA A 99 -18.99 -11.96 -4.42
N GLU A 100 -19.28 -12.02 -3.12
CA GLU A 100 -18.81 -11.00 -2.17
C GLU A 100 -17.30 -11.09 -1.94
N GLN A 101 -16.76 -12.31 -1.83
CA GLN A 101 -15.31 -12.51 -1.70
C GLN A 101 -14.54 -12.02 -2.93
N GLU A 102 -15.13 -12.17 -4.11
CA GLU A 102 -14.58 -11.68 -5.37
C GLU A 102 -14.70 -10.15 -5.48
N SER A 103 -15.82 -9.57 -5.05
CA SER A 103 -15.99 -8.11 -4.99
C SER A 103 -14.93 -7.46 -4.09
N PHE A 104 -14.68 -8.03 -2.90
CA PHE A 104 -13.63 -7.54 -2.02
C PHE A 104 -12.22 -7.72 -2.61
N LEU A 105 -11.97 -8.84 -3.31
CA LEU A 105 -10.69 -9.03 -4.01
C LEU A 105 -10.45 -7.95 -5.05
N ARG A 106 -11.47 -7.68 -5.88
CA ARG A 106 -11.40 -6.68 -6.94
C ARG A 106 -11.07 -5.30 -6.39
N VAL A 107 -11.71 -4.88 -5.30
CA VAL A 107 -11.40 -3.60 -4.64
C VAL A 107 -9.93 -3.58 -4.20
N GLY A 108 -9.44 -4.66 -3.58
CA GLY A 108 -8.04 -4.80 -3.17
C GLY A 108 -7.03 -4.70 -4.32
N TYR A 109 -7.43 -5.00 -5.55
CA TYR A 109 -6.59 -4.91 -6.76
C TYR A 109 -6.79 -3.62 -7.57
N THR A 110 -7.35 -2.58 -6.96
CA THR A 110 -7.32 -1.19 -7.47
C THR A 110 -6.15 -0.41 -6.86
N ILE A 111 -5.84 0.79 -7.36
CA ILE A 111 -4.62 1.52 -6.98
C ILE A 111 -4.54 1.88 -5.49
N GLY A 112 -5.67 2.15 -4.84
CA GLY A 112 -5.75 2.39 -3.39
C GLY A 112 -5.45 1.15 -2.54
N GLY A 113 -5.50 -0.04 -3.13
CA GLY A 113 -5.10 -1.31 -2.50
C GLY A 113 -3.62 -1.65 -2.69
N MET A 114 -2.87 -0.85 -3.43
CA MET A 114 -1.47 -1.11 -3.79
C MET A 114 -0.53 -0.06 -3.22
N MET A 115 0.65 -0.50 -2.77
CA MET A 115 1.67 0.39 -2.23
C MET A 115 3.05 0.01 -2.75
N VAL A 116 3.95 0.99 -2.82
CA VAL A 116 5.34 0.74 -3.16
C VAL A 116 6.25 0.88 -1.95
N PHE A 117 7.23 -0.02 -1.85
CA PHE A 117 8.34 0.06 -0.90
C PHE A 117 9.65 -0.28 -1.60
N THR A 118 10.78 0.03 -0.96
CA THR A 118 12.09 -0.43 -1.42
C THR A 118 12.12 -1.97 -1.50
N ALA A 119 12.49 -2.47 -2.68
CA ALA A 119 12.51 -3.89 -3.01
C ALA A 119 13.90 -4.52 -2.86
N GLU A 120 14.95 -3.71 -2.72
CA GLU A 120 16.30 -4.23 -2.55
C GLU A 120 16.51 -4.84 -1.16
N ARG A 121 17.20 -5.98 -1.11
CA ARG A 121 17.57 -6.61 0.15
C ARG A 121 18.86 -6.02 0.69
N VAL A 122 18.77 -5.30 1.81
CA VAL A 122 19.94 -4.82 2.54
C VAL A 122 20.45 -5.92 3.48
N GLY A 123 21.72 -6.31 3.32
CA GLY A 123 22.35 -7.33 4.16
C GLY A 123 21.70 -8.71 4.09
N ARG A 124 21.14 -9.08 2.92
CA ARG A 124 20.41 -10.35 2.68
C ARG A 124 19.18 -10.57 3.58
N LYS A 125 18.69 -9.53 4.27
CA LYS A 125 17.50 -9.59 5.12
C LYS A 125 16.23 -9.35 4.30
N MET A 126 15.08 -9.66 4.91
CA MET A 126 13.77 -9.40 4.31
C MET A 126 13.59 -7.90 3.99
N THR A 127 12.92 -7.64 2.86
CA THR A 127 12.40 -6.33 2.47
C THR A 127 11.24 -5.92 3.37
N ILE A 128 10.75 -4.69 3.22
CA ILE A 128 9.56 -4.21 3.95
C ILE A 128 8.33 -5.06 3.59
N ASN A 129 8.09 -5.31 2.30
CA ASN A 129 7.00 -6.16 1.82
C ASN A 129 7.07 -7.58 2.40
N GLY A 130 8.26 -8.21 2.39
CA GLY A 130 8.41 -9.52 3.03
C GLY A 130 8.18 -9.46 4.54
N ALA A 131 8.77 -8.48 5.22
CA ALA A 131 8.67 -8.40 6.67
C ALA A 131 7.23 -8.16 7.16
N ARG A 132 6.47 -7.27 6.54
CA ARG A 132 5.09 -6.97 6.97
C ARG A 132 4.15 -8.18 6.78
N GLY A 133 4.36 -8.99 5.75
CA GLY A 133 3.55 -10.19 5.51
C GLY A 133 3.88 -11.36 6.41
N PHE A 134 5.17 -11.64 6.60
CA PHE A 134 5.61 -12.76 7.44
C PHE A 134 5.58 -12.45 8.94
N HIS A 135 5.57 -11.17 9.35
CA HIS A 135 5.61 -10.83 10.77
C HIS A 135 4.26 -11.20 11.46
N PRO A 136 4.27 -12.06 12.50
CA PRO A 136 3.04 -12.61 13.08
C PRO A 136 2.14 -11.56 13.76
N ARG A 137 2.71 -10.42 14.16
CA ARG A 137 1.99 -9.26 14.74
C ARG A 137 1.52 -8.23 13.70
N ILE A 138 1.85 -8.41 12.41
CA ILE A 138 1.48 -7.48 11.33
C ILE A 138 0.58 -8.18 10.31
N LYS A 139 1.01 -9.32 9.75
CA LYS A 139 0.21 -10.12 8.80
C LYS A 139 -0.40 -9.28 7.67
N ASP A 140 0.42 -8.43 7.04
CA ASP A 140 0.04 -7.47 5.99
C ASP A 140 -0.99 -6.40 6.39
N ARG A 141 -1.41 -6.29 7.66
CA ARG A 141 -2.34 -5.24 8.06
C ARG A 141 -1.72 -3.86 7.84
N PHE A 142 -2.27 -3.12 6.87
CA PHE A 142 -1.68 -1.86 6.45
C PHE A 142 -1.66 -0.80 7.56
N GLY A 143 -2.74 -0.64 8.33
CA GLY A 143 -2.76 0.27 9.48
C GLY A 143 -1.67 -0.05 10.51
N LEU A 144 -1.35 -1.33 10.76
CA LEU A 144 -0.25 -1.73 11.64
C LEU A 144 1.13 -1.44 11.01
N THR A 145 1.24 -1.58 9.70
CA THR A 145 2.46 -1.22 8.95
C THR A 145 2.72 0.28 9.03
N VAL A 146 1.69 1.11 8.80
CA VAL A 146 1.78 2.58 8.88
C VAL A 146 2.04 3.04 10.32
N GLU A 147 1.48 2.38 11.33
CA GLU A 147 1.84 2.65 12.73
C GLU A 147 3.31 2.33 13.02
N CYS A 148 3.88 1.26 12.44
CA CYS A 148 5.31 1.01 12.54
C CYS A 148 6.14 2.14 11.91
N ILE A 149 5.70 2.69 10.78
CA ILE A 149 6.35 3.81 10.08
C ILE A 149 6.25 5.10 10.91
N ARG A 150 5.06 5.40 11.47
CA ARG A 150 4.88 6.55 12.38
C ARG A 150 5.84 6.48 13.57
N ARG A 151 5.94 5.29 14.20
CA ARG A 151 6.88 5.05 15.31
C ARG A 151 8.33 5.15 14.86
N HIS A 152 8.67 4.73 13.64
CA HIS A 152 10.01 4.87 13.09
C HIS A 152 10.46 6.35 13.03
N TYR A 153 9.63 7.25 12.49
CA TYR A 153 9.92 8.69 12.50
C TYR A 153 10.03 9.28 13.92
N ARG A 154 9.32 8.71 14.90
CA ARG A 154 9.37 9.09 16.31
C ARG A 154 10.49 8.39 17.11
N ARG A 155 11.27 7.52 16.46
CA ARG A 155 12.28 6.65 17.11
C ARG A 155 11.71 5.78 18.24
N GLU A 156 10.45 5.38 18.10
CA GLU A 156 9.73 4.52 19.03
C GLU A 156 9.82 3.03 18.60
N PRO A 157 9.78 2.08 19.54
CA PRO A 157 9.85 0.66 19.22
C PRO A 157 8.60 0.17 18.47
N SER A 158 8.82 -0.65 17.45
CA SER A 158 7.77 -1.33 16.68
C SER A 158 8.25 -2.69 16.15
N PRO A 159 7.33 -3.61 15.80
CA PRO A 159 7.70 -4.91 15.23
C PRO A 159 8.55 -4.84 13.96
N LEU A 160 8.38 -3.78 13.15
CA LEU A 160 9.16 -3.56 11.94
C LEU A 160 10.35 -2.61 12.15
N GLY A 161 10.62 -2.15 13.38
CA GLY A 161 11.63 -1.10 13.64
C GLY A 161 13.01 -1.40 13.03
N ALA A 162 13.56 -2.59 13.28
CA ALA A 162 14.84 -3.00 12.72
C ALA A 162 14.81 -3.20 11.18
N VAL A 163 13.63 -3.44 10.60
CA VAL A 163 13.44 -3.51 9.14
C VAL A 163 13.46 -2.12 8.55
N LEU A 164 12.65 -1.21 9.09
CA LEU A 164 12.53 0.17 8.63
C LEU A 164 13.87 0.91 8.76
N GLN A 165 14.60 0.69 9.85
CA GLN A 165 15.93 1.28 10.06
C GLN A 165 16.95 0.93 8.95
N ARG A 166 16.83 -0.23 8.31
CA ARG A 166 17.73 -0.57 7.18
C ARG A 166 17.48 0.29 5.95
N TYR A 167 16.35 0.97 5.90
CA TYR A 167 15.91 1.80 4.79
C TYR A 167 15.79 3.27 5.21
N ASP A 168 16.57 3.72 6.21
CA ASP A 168 16.59 5.11 6.69
C ASP A 168 16.77 6.13 5.56
N ALA A 169 17.61 5.83 4.56
CA ALA A 169 17.79 6.71 3.40
C ALA A 169 16.50 6.92 2.62
N PHE A 170 15.66 5.89 2.47
CA PHE A 170 14.36 6.00 1.81
C PHE A 170 13.36 6.79 2.66
N PHE A 171 13.26 6.50 3.97
CA PHE A 171 12.36 7.23 4.85
C PHE A 171 12.79 8.70 5.04
N GLY A 172 14.09 8.98 4.96
CA GLY A 172 14.65 10.33 5.01
C GLY A 172 14.19 11.23 3.85
N LEU A 173 13.80 10.67 2.71
CA LEU A 173 13.26 11.43 1.56
C LEU A 173 12.03 12.26 1.94
N PHE A 174 11.25 11.80 2.93
CA PHE A 174 9.98 12.40 3.31
C PHE A 174 10.07 13.33 4.51
N SER A 175 11.27 13.55 5.06
CA SER A 175 11.55 14.37 6.25
C SER A 175 10.93 13.87 7.56
N ASP A 176 9.61 13.74 7.62
CA ASP A 176 8.85 13.27 8.78
C ASP A 176 7.65 12.39 8.38
N PHE A 177 6.86 11.96 9.37
CA PHE A 177 5.69 11.12 9.11
C PHE A 177 4.59 11.84 8.31
N ARG A 178 4.43 13.16 8.49
CA ARG A 178 3.45 13.94 7.72
C ARG A 178 3.87 14.00 6.26
N GLY A 179 5.14 14.27 5.98
CA GLY A 179 5.67 14.24 4.63
C GLY A 179 5.53 12.86 3.97
N TYR A 180 5.68 11.77 4.73
CA TYR A 180 5.42 10.41 4.21
C TYR A 180 3.95 10.21 3.85
N VAL A 181 3.03 10.60 4.75
CA VAL A 181 1.58 10.51 4.53
C VAL A 181 1.16 11.33 3.33
N GLU A 182 1.64 12.57 3.21
CA GLU A 182 1.28 13.47 2.13
C GLU A 182 1.84 13.02 0.79
N PHE A 183 3.09 12.53 0.77
CA PHE A 183 3.69 12.01 -0.45
C PHE A 183 2.94 10.78 -0.96
N PHE A 184 2.55 9.83 -0.10
CA PHE A 184 1.83 8.63 -0.53
C PHE A 184 0.30 8.76 -0.51
N LEU A 185 -0.22 9.96 -0.28
CA LEU A 185 -1.65 10.25 -0.27
C LEU A 185 -2.44 9.38 0.74
N LEU A 186 -1.89 9.21 1.95
CA LEU A 186 -2.42 8.33 3.01
C LEU A 186 -3.28 9.05 4.07
N GLN A 187 -3.73 10.28 3.80
CA GLN A 187 -4.43 11.12 4.78
C GLN A 187 -5.70 10.45 5.33
N ASP A 188 -6.37 9.61 4.54
CA ASP A 188 -7.59 8.90 4.98
C ASP A 188 -7.32 7.83 6.04
N LEU A 189 -6.06 7.40 6.19
CA LEU A 189 -5.63 6.39 7.17
C LEU A 189 -5.14 7.00 8.49
N VAL A 190 -5.06 8.32 8.61
CA VAL A 190 -4.53 9.00 9.81
C VAL A 190 -5.48 10.08 10.31
N ALA A 191 -5.26 10.54 11.55
CA ALA A 191 -5.83 11.78 12.03
C ALA A 191 -5.34 12.97 11.19
N GLU A 192 -6.11 14.06 11.12
CA GLU A 192 -5.78 15.24 10.32
C GLU A 192 -4.42 15.87 10.70
N ASP A 193 -4.09 15.82 11.98
CA ASP A 193 -2.81 16.28 12.52
C ASP A 193 -1.67 15.23 12.39
N CYS A 194 -1.97 14.05 11.83
CA CYS A 194 -1.10 12.87 11.75
C CYS A 194 -0.67 12.30 13.11
N SER A 195 -1.39 12.59 14.20
CA SER A 195 -1.03 12.14 15.56
C SER A 195 -1.19 10.63 15.75
N PHE A 196 -2.21 10.02 15.14
CA PHE A 196 -2.50 8.58 15.20
C PHE A 196 -2.99 8.01 13.88
N VAL A 197 -2.86 6.69 13.74
CA VAL A 197 -3.37 5.88 12.62
C VAL A 197 -4.79 5.40 12.92
N LYS A 198 -5.69 5.48 11.95
CA LYS A 198 -7.04 4.91 12.00
C LYS A 198 -6.94 3.42 11.66
N PHE A 199 -7.25 2.55 12.61
CA PHE A 199 -7.14 1.10 12.42
C PHE A 199 -8.46 0.49 11.94
N PHE A 200 -8.38 -0.55 11.10
CA PHE A 200 -9.55 -1.30 10.60
C PHE A 200 -10.17 -2.26 11.62
N SER A 201 -9.68 -2.24 12.86
CA SER A 201 -10.20 -2.97 14.02
C SER A 201 -9.60 -2.35 15.28
N ALA A 202 -10.12 -2.70 16.46
CA ALA A 202 -9.56 -2.24 17.73
C ALA A 202 -8.04 -2.49 17.80
N PHE A 203 -7.29 -1.47 18.19
CA PHE A 203 -5.84 -1.53 18.38
C PHE A 203 -5.49 -0.95 19.73
N LYS A 204 -4.85 -1.77 20.58
CA LYS A 204 -4.26 -1.33 21.84
C LYS A 204 -2.74 -1.23 21.70
N ASP A 205 -2.15 -2.27 21.13
CA ASP A 205 -0.73 -2.41 20.86
C ASP A 205 -0.51 -3.55 19.85
N PHE A 206 0.76 -3.83 19.55
CA PHE A 206 1.14 -4.94 18.67
C PHE A 206 1.03 -6.33 19.31
N SER A 207 0.54 -6.47 20.54
CA SER A 207 0.28 -7.78 21.16
C SER A 207 -1.09 -8.33 20.76
N THR A 208 -2.00 -7.46 20.28
CA THR A 208 -3.31 -7.87 19.77
C THR A 208 -3.15 -8.65 18.46
N SER A 209 -3.92 -9.72 18.29
CA SER A 209 -3.89 -10.51 17.04
C SER A 209 -4.27 -9.64 15.85
N PRO A 210 -3.47 -9.58 14.76
CA PRO A 210 -3.75 -8.76 13.59
C PRO A 210 -4.83 -9.35 12.67
N VAL A 211 -5.29 -10.56 12.97
CA VAL A 211 -6.27 -11.29 12.16
C VAL A 211 -7.58 -11.35 12.94
N PRO A 212 -8.72 -11.11 12.28
CA PRO A 212 -10.05 -11.29 12.87
C PRO A 212 -10.24 -12.64 13.56
N GLN A 213 -11.09 -12.68 14.60
CA GLN A 213 -11.33 -13.90 15.39
C GLN A 213 -12.58 -14.66 14.93
N ASP A 214 -13.57 -13.94 14.40
CA ASP A 214 -14.87 -14.45 14.03
C ASP A 214 -15.41 -13.76 12.76
N LEU A 215 -16.63 -14.13 12.36
CA LEU A 215 -17.30 -13.58 11.18
C LEU A 215 -17.58 -12.09 11.32
N GLU A 216 -18.07 -11.65 12.47
CA GLU A 216 -18.38 -10.24 12.72
C GLU A 216 -17.12 -9.37 12.58
N GLY A 217 -16.03 -9.75 13.25
CA GLY A 217 -14.76 -9.06 13.17
C GLY A 217 -14.15 -9.07 11.77
N TYR A 218 -14.34 -10.16 11.01
CA TYR A 218 -13.89 -10.21 9.61
C TYR A 218 -14.70 -9.27 8.71
N LEU A 219 -16.03 -9.25 8.87
CA LEU A 219 -16.91 -8.35 8.10
C LEU A 219 -16.64 -6.89 8.43
N ALA A 220 -16.45 -6.54 9.70
CA ALA A 220 -16.06 -5.19 10.13
C ALA A 220 -14.70 -4.78 9.52
N TYR A 221 -13.70 -5.65 9.60
CA TYR A 221 -12.40 -5.42 8.96
C TYR A 221 -12.55 -5.20 7.44
N ARG A 222 -13.33 -6.05 6.76
CA ARG A 222 -13.56 -5.99 5.31
C ARG A 222 -14.20 -4.67 4.91
N GLN A 223 -15.17 -4.20 5.69
CA GLN A 223 -15.84 -2.92 5.47
C GLN A 223 -14.85 -1.76 5.58
N SER A 224 -14.11 -1.65 6.70
CA SER A 224 -13.14 -0.58 6.90
C SER A 224 -11.99 -0.60 5.88
N ALA A 225 -11.55 -1.79 5.45
CA ALA A 225 -10.53 -1.92 4.43
C ALA A 225 -11.03 -1.46 3.04
N THR A 226 -12.28 -1.79 2.71
CA THR A 226 -12.95 -1.32 1.48
C THR A 226 -13.07 0.21 1.48
N GLU A 227 -13.58 0.78 2.57
CA GLU A 227 -13.72 2.24 2.73
C GLU A 227 -12.38 2.96 2.57
N PHE A 228 -11.32 2.45 3.20
CA PHE A 228 -9.97 2.99 3.05
C PHE A 228 -9.50 2.98 1.59
N ILE A 229 -9.65 1.85 0.89
CA ILE A 229 -9.23 1.75 -0.51
C ILE A 229 -10.02 2.71 -1.40
N GLU A 230 -11.34 2.80 -1.21
CA GLU A 230 -12.21 3.67 -2.02
C GLU A 230 -11.93 5.16 -1.77
N SER A 231 -11.70 5.56 -0.51
CA SER A 231 -11.26 6.91 -0.17
C SER A 231 -9.89 7.22 -0.78
N GLY A 232 -8.92 6.30 -0.67
CA GLY A 232 -7.60 6.43 -1.28
C GLY A 232 -7.67 6.56 -2.80
N ASN A 233 -8.49 5.74 -3.46
CA ASN A 233 -8.78 5.83 -4.89
C ASN A 233 -9.30 7.21 -5.27
N ARG A 234 -10.30 7.73 -4.54
CA ARG A 234 -10.84 9.08 -4.79
C ARG A 234 -9.76 10.15 -4.64
N ARG A 235 -8.93 10.07 -3.60
CA ARG A 235 -7.84 11.02 -3.37
C ARG A 235 -6.80 10.99 -4.47
N MET A 236 -6.35 9.80 -4.88
CA MET A 236 -5.38 9.63 -5.96
C MET A 236 -5.92 10.12 -7.31
N PHE A 237 -7.22 9.92 -7.57
CA PHE A 237 -7.91 10.44 -8.74
C PHE A 237 -7.94 11.98 -8.76
N LEU A 238 -8.34 12.62 -7.66
CA LEU A 238 -8.40 14.08 -7.54
C LEU A 238 -7.00 14.69 -7.68
N TRP A 239 -6.01 14.13 -6.98
CA TRP A 239 -4.62 14.57 -7.07
C TRP A 239 -4.10 14.47 -8.51
N SER A 240 -4.36 13.35 -9.20
CA SER A 240 -3.95 13.13 -10.60
C SER A 240 -4.58 14.17 -11.55
N ALA A 241 -5.81 14.60 -11.29
CA ALA A 241 -6.47 15.65 -12.07
C ALA A 241 -5.85 17.04 -11.82
N GLU A 242 -5.50 17.36 -10.57
CA GLU A 242 -4.90 18.65 -10.20
C GLU A 242 -3.51 18.85 -10.81
N GLN A 243 -2.69 17.79 -10.91
CA GLN A 243 -1.36 17.87 -11.52
C GLN A 243 -1.39 18.20 -13.02
N GLN A 244 -2.57 18.18 -13.67
CA GLN A 244 -2.73 18.57 -15.08
C GLN A 244 -3.10 20.04 -15.25
N ALA A 245 -3.63 20.66 -14.19
CA ALA A 245 -4.13 22.02 -14.25
C ALA A 245 -3.07 23.09 -13.95
N GLY A 246 -1.89 22.68 -13.43
CA GLY A 246 -0.75 23.54 -13.12
C GLY A 246 0.47 23.17 -13.95
#